data_AF-A0A396KAU7-F1
#
_entry.id   AF-A0A396KAU7-F1
#
_cell.length_a   1.000
_cell.length_b   1.000
_cell.length_c   1.000
_cell.angle_alpha   90.00
_cell.angle_beta   90.00
_cell.angle_gamma   90.00
#
_symmetry.space_group_name_H-M   'P 1'
#
loop_
_entity.id
_entity.type
_entity.pdbx_description
1 polymer ?
#
loop_
_entity_poly.entity_id
_entity_poly.type
_entity_poly.pdbx_seq_one_letter_code
_entity_poly.pdbx_strand_id
1 'polypeptide(L)'
;MRELIERYVRELVKIPSTSNTETEKSCADYIAEELAKQPYFKEYPEQTGKYLLPEDSFGRSVPWGLVKGRNGSRKTIILTGHYDVVDTEEYGNERALAYDVEKWEDLVKSGNALPGMPEEVKKDFLSGDWMFGRGTADMKGGLSVGLALLDWYGKLVVEAERKECGTAAFETKTASGTEETPEISGNLLFVTVPDEEGYSAGMRDAVPFLNDLKERFDLEYTALIDLEPASMENGAKTIYTGSVGKTMPAVLVQGVKAHVLNCFQGVSSVGVLSSFFMKTELAPEFAEKSATEICPPPTWFCLRDRKEGYDVSVPFRAGGYMSMLGFEKTPDEVIKRLKELGKESFEEYARRMEAQWKAVEKAEVPEEKAGLTSEGNPLACPSAAAVAEAEVLTVSELLAYCRKEQGEAFTAWLLEAYKTQKAHLDKGETNFPSATLDFMEQLLNQSGISGPIMILGFAPPFYPAVDSGKEGKILFKEMKKAAEKENVSLKCHEYFCGISDLSYCGGMDKEELAAYAAQTPLWGSAYAMDIEAMAKLKIPSMLFGPWGKDIHTRWERVNKASLYEKTPAVLKNFIEQMFDK
;
A
#
# COMPACT_ATOMS: atom_id res chain seq x y z
N MET A 1 -7.61 9.40 -30.14
CA MET A 1 -7.03 9.13 -28.81
C MET A 1 -7.68 9.99 -27.73
N ARG A 2 -7.67 11.34 -27.82
CA ARG A 2 -8.32 12.24 -26.84
C ARG A 2 -9.76 11.85 -26.44
N GLU A 3 -10.65 11.73 -27.41
CA GLU A 3 -12.06 11.36 -27.17
C GLU A 3 -12.20 10.00 -26.47
N LEU A 4 -11.29 9.07 -26.76
CA LEU A 4 -11.27 7.75 -26.16
C LEU A 4 -10.83 7.80 -24.69
N ILE A 5 -9.80 8.59 -24.38
CA ILE A 5 -9.35 8.84 -23.00
C ILE A 5 -10.48 9.50 -22.20
N GLU A 6 -11.14 10.51 -22.76
CA GLU A 6 -12.26 11.19 -22.11
C GLU A 6 -13.43 10.25 -21.83
N ARG A 7 -13.78 9.37 -22.77
CA ARG A 7 -14.80 8.35 -22.56
C ARG A 7 -14.42 7.40 -21.41
N TYR A 8 -13.21 6.83 -21.47
CA TYR A 8 -12.74 5.88 -20.47
C TYR A 8 -12.73 6.49 -19.06
N VAL A 9 -12.17 7.69 -18.87
CA VAL A 9 -12.09 8.28 -17.53
C VAL A 9 -13.48 8.55 -16.96
N ARG A 10 -14.42 9.04 -17.78
CA ARG A 10 -15.81 9.29 -17.35
C ARG A 10 -16.53 7.99 -16.98
N GLU A 11 -16.36 6.94 -17.77
CA GLU A 11 -17.00 5.64 -17.53
C GLU A 11 -16.38 4.94 -16.31
N LEU A 12 -15.05 4.97 -16.15
CA LEU A 12 -14.36 4.42 -14.98
C LEU A 12 -14.73 5.14 -13.68
N VAL A 13 -14.80 6.48 -13.69
CA VAL A 13 -15.16 7.27 -12.49
C VAL A 13 -16.60 7.02 -12.06
N LYS A 14 -17.52 6.73 -12.98
CA LYS A 14 -18.90 6.35 -12.64
C LYS A 14 -19.00 5.05 -11.84
N ILE A 15 -17.97 4.20 -11.87
CA ILE A 15 -17.93 2.94 -11.14
C ILE A 15 -17.34 3.20 -9.74
N PRO A 16 -18.13 3.07 -8.65
CA PRO A 16 -17.65 3.31 -7.29
C PRO A 16 -16.85 2.11 -6.78
N SER A 17 -15.63 1.92 -7.28
CA SER A 17 -14.71 0.84 -6.93
C SER A 17 -13.96 1.11 -5.62
N THR A 18 -14.67 1.29 -4.52
CA THR A 18 -14.05 1.58 -3.22
C THR A 18 -13.20 0.40 -2.74
N SER A 19 -11.96 0.66 -2.34
CA SER A 19 -10.98 -0.35 -1.92
C SER A 19 -11.48 -1.23 -0.79
N ASN A 20 -11.09 -2.51 -0.86
CA ASN A 20 -11.50 -3.59 0.02
C ASN A 20 -13.03 -3.77 0.13
N THR A 21 -13.75 -3.66 -0.99
CA THR A 21 -15.21 -3.88 -1.02
C THR A 21 -15.68 -4.69 -2.24
N GLU A 22 -16.91 -5.21 -2.17
CA GLU A 22 -17.53 -5.98 -3.27
C GLU A 22 -17.70 -5.19 -4.58
N THR A 23 -17.64 -3.85 -4.54
CA THR A 23 -17.89 -3.02 -5.72
C THR A 23 -16.68 -2.91 -6.64
N GLU A 24 -15.46 -3.15 -6.13
CA GLU A 24 -14.20 -3.09 -6.90
C GLU A 24 -14.24 -3.94 -8.16
N LYS A 25 -14.76 -5.17 -8.06
CA LYS A 25 -14.81 -6.13 -9.17
C LYS A 25 -15.50 -5.57 -10.41
N SER A 26 -16.46 -4.65 -10.23
CA SER A 26 -17.21 -4.04 -11.32
C SER A 26 -16.32 -3.21 -12.24
N CYS A 27 -15.28 -2.58 -11.68
CA CYS A 27 -14.31 -1.80 -12.46
C CYS A 27 -13.39 -2.74 -13.24
N ALA A 28 -12.98 -3.85 -12.63
CA ALA A 28 -12.22 -4.90 -13.32
C ALA A 28 -12.99 -5.50 -14.50
N ASP A 29 -14.28 -5.79 -14.29
CA ASP A 29 -15.19 -6.29 -15.32
C ASP A 29 -15.28 -5.32 -16.50
N TYR A 30 -15.51 -4.04 -16.22
CA TYR A 30 -15.56 -2.99 -17.24
C TYR A 30 -14.25 -2.89 -18.04
N ILE A 31 -13.08 -2.85 -17.37
CA ILE A 31 -11.78 -2.73 -18.06
C ILE A 31 -11.56 -3.93 -18.99
N ALA A 32 -11.85 -5.15 -18.54
CA ALA A 32 -11.71 -6.34 -19.36
C ALA A 32 -12.68 -6.37 -20.55
N GLU A 33 -13.91 -5.91 -20.37
CA GLU A 33 -14.87 -5.77 -21.45
C GLU A 33 -14.42 -4.75 -22.49
N GLU A 34 -13.86 -3.61 -22.07
CA GLU A 34 -13.32 -2.61 -23.00
C GLU A 34 -12.08 -3.13 -23.73
N LEU A 35 -11.20 -3.87 -23.06
CA LEU A 35 -10.08 -4.56 -23.71
C LEU A 35 -10.58 -5.52 -24.79
N ALA A 36 -11.52 -6.42 -24.48
CA ALA A 36 -12.07 -7.38 -25.44
C ALA A 36 -12.78 -6.72 -26.66
N LYS A 37 -13.22 -5.46 -26.54
CA LYS A 37 -13.82 -4.71 -27.66
C LYS A 37 -12.78 -4.15 -28.64
N GLN A 38 -11.52 -4.00 -28.23
CA GLN A 38 -10.48 -3.41 -29.08
C GLN A 38 -10.20 -4.31 -30.30
N PRO A 39 -9.89 -3.74 -31.49
CA PRO A 39 -9.72 -4.52 -32.71
C PRO A 39 -8.65 -5.60 -32.61
N TYR A 40 -7.53 -5.31 -31.93
CA TYR A 40 -6.42 -6.26 -31.77
C TYR A 40 -6.85 -7.53 -31.03
N PHE A 41 -7.56 -7.39 -29.90
CA PHE A 41 -7.99 -8.54 -29.09
C PHE A 41 -9.16 -9.33 -29.68
N LYS A 42 -9.81 -8.82 -30.73
CA LYS A 42 -10.76 -9.62 -31.54
C LYS A 42 -10.04 -10.61 -32.43
N GLU A 43 -8.86 -10.23 -32.94
CA GLU A 43 -8.01 -11.11 -33.74
C GLU A 43 -7.16 -12.03 -32.84
N TYR A 44 -6.75 -11.52 -31.66
CA TYR A 44 -5.90 -12.22 -30.67
C TYR A 44 -6.57 -12.32 -29.28
N PRO A 45 -7.68 -13.08 -29.15
CA PRO A 45 -8.44 -13.17 -27.90
C PRO A 45 -7.67 -13.81 -26.74
N GLU A 46 -6.61 -14.57 -27.02
CA GLU A 46 -5.75 -15.19 -26.02
C GLU A 46 -4.78 -14.20 -25.35
N GLN A 47 -4.63 -13.00 -25.90
CA GLN A 47 -3.69 -11.97 -25.41
C GLN A 47 -4.38 -10.93 -24.50
N THR A 48 -5.58 -11.22 -24.00
CA THR A 48 -6.27 -10.40 -22.99
C THR A 48 -7.10 -11.27 -22.07
N GLY A 49 -7.43 -10.75 -20.88
CA GLY A 49 -8.37 -11.41 -19.99
C GLY A 49 -8.41 -10.78 -18.61
N LYS A 50 -8.92 -11.57 -17.65
CA LYS A 50 -8.90 -11.26 -16.21
C LYS A 50 -8.26 -12.42 -15.46
N TYR A 51 -7.24 -12.14 -14.67
CA TYR A 51 -6.69 -13.09 -13.72
C TYR A 51 -7.43 -12.94 -12.39
N LEU A 52 -8.17 -13.96 -11.97
CA LEU A 52 -8.89 -13.95 -10.68
C LEU A 52 -7.90 -14.09 -9.53
N LEU A 53 -8.06 -13.26 -8.49
CA LEU A 53 -7.24 -13.37 -7.29
C LEU A 53 -7.55 -14.68 -6.54
N PRO A 54 -6.54 -15.51 -6.22
CA PRO A 54 -6.76 -16.74 -5.47
C PRO A 54 -7.36 -16.45 -4.08
N GLU A 55 -8.43 -17.17 -3.72
CA GLU A 55 -9.07 -17.12 -2.40
C GLU A 55 -9.56 -15.72 -1.94
N ASP A 56 -9.74 -14.78 -2.88
CA ASP A 56 -10.26 -13.44 -2.63
C ASP A 56 -11.77 -13.46 -2.36
N SER A 57 -12.19 -12.90 -1.22
CA SER A 57 -13.59 -12.91 -0.77
C SER A 57 -14.51 -12.05 -1.62
N PHE A 58 -13.97 -11.03 -2.30
CA PHE A 58 -14.73 -10.08 -3.11
C PHE A 58 -14.78 -10.45 -4.60
N GLY A 59 -14.08 -11.52 -5.01
CA GLY A 59 -14.00 -11.96 -6.40
C GLY A 59 -13.29 -10.94 -7.30
N ARG A 60 -12.32 -10.22 -6.75
CA ARG A 60 -11.52 -9.21 -7.46
C ARG A 60 -10.58 -9.89 -8.46
N SER A 61 -10.13 -9.12 -9.44
CA SER A 61 -9.32 -9.65 -10.54
C SER A 61 -8.36 -8.61 -11.12
N VAL A 62 -7.40 -9.08 -11.89
CA VAL A 62 -6.40 -8.28 -12.59
C VAL A 62 -6.73 -8.32 -14.09
N PRO A 63 -7.39 -7.29 -14.64
CA PRO A 63 -7.55 -7.13 -16.08
C PRO A 63 -6.20 -6.91 -16.76
N TRP A 64 -5.99 -7.52 -17.92
CA TRP A 64 -4.76 -7.36 -18.66
C TRP A 64 -4.96 -7.49 -20.17
N GLY A 65 -4.07 -6.86 -20.93
CA GLY A 65 -4.00 -6.97 -22.39
C GLY A 65 -2.58 -6.79 -22.91
N LEU A 66 -2.16 -7.67 -23.81
CA LEU A 66 -0.83 -7.69 -24.42
C LEU A 66 -0.94 -7.42 -25.91
N VAL A 67 -0.38 -6.32 -26.38
CA VAL A 67 -0.17 -6.06 -27.82
C VAL A 67 1.26 -6.46 -28.17
N LYS A 68 1.43 -7.45 -29.05
CA LYS A 68 2.74 -7.89 -29.51
C LYS A 68 3.16 -7.16 -30.78
N GLY A 69 4.43 -6.76 -30.82
CA GLY A 69 5.03 -6.13 -31.98
C GLY A 69 5.36 -7.12 -33.10
N ARG A 70 5.58 -6.60 -34.31
CA ARG A 70 5.69 -7.41 -35.53
C ARG A 70 7.07 -8.06 -35.72
N ASN A 71 8.10 -7.52 -35.08
CA ASN A 71 9.50 -7.88 -35.36
C ASN A 71 10.02 -9.06 -34.51
N GLY A 72 9.14 -9.75 -33.78
CA GLY A 72 9.52 -10.86 -32.90
C GLY A 72 10.36 -10.44 -31.68
N SER A 73 10.43 -9.14 -31.38
CA SER A 73 11.14 -8.63 -30.20
C SER A 73 10.47 -9.13 -28.93
N ARG A 74 11.29 -9.49 -27.95
CA ARG A 74 10.82 -9.84 -26.60
C ARG A 74 10.66 -8.62 -25.70
N LYS A 75 11.26 -7.48 -26.07
CA LYS A 75 11.24 -6.25 -25.26
C LYS A 75 9.81 -5.82 -25.00
N THR A 76 9.49 -5.65 -23.73
CA THR A 76 8.13 -5.42 -23.27
C THR A 76 8.12 -4.27 -22.28
N ILE A 77 7.26 -3.30 -22.53
CA ILE A 77 6.94 -2.22 -21.60
C ILE A 77 5.60 -2.53 -20.95
N ILE A 78 5.55 -2.44 -19.63
CA ILE A 78 4.32 -2.59 -18.85
C ILE A 78 3.78 -1.20 -18.52
N LEU A 79 2.51 -0.98 -18.77
CA LEU A 79 1.73 0.14 -18.22
C LEU A 79 0.82 -0.44 -17.14
N THR A 80 0.94 0.08 -15.93
CA THR A 80 0.18 -0.43 -14.78
C THR A 80 -0.47 0.67 -13.97
N GLY A 81 -1.33 0.25 -13.05
CA GLY A 81 -1.94 1.08 -12.04
C GLY A 81 -3.13 0.41 -11.38
N HIS A 82 -3.69 1.08 -10.38
CA HIS A 82 -4.81 0.55 -9.62
C HIS A 82 -6.14 1.19 -10.03
N TYR A 83 -7.22 0.42 -9.93
CA TYR A 83 -8.57 0.86 -10.34
C TYR A 83 -9.51 1.08 -9.16
N ASP A 84 -9.10 0.67 -7.96
CA ASP A 84 -9.78 0.98 -6.73
C ASP A 84 -9.59 2.45 -6.36
N VAL A 85 -10.39 2.93 -5.42
CA VAL A 85 -10.35 4.31 -4.92
C VAL A 85 -10.64 4.32 -3.44
N VAL A 86 -10.07 5.27 -2.70
CA VAL A 86 -10.46 5.49 -1.29
C VAL A 86 -11.94 5.84 -1.15
N ASP A 87 -12.46 5.71 0.08
CA ASP A 87 -13.83 6.07 0.40
C ASP A 87 -14.14 7.57 0.13
N THR A 88 -15.41 7.92 0.24
CA THR A 88 -15.92 9.27 -0.06
C THR A 88 -16.60 9.93 1.15
N GLU A 89 -16.24 9.54 2.37
CA GLU A 89 -16.87 10.08 3.58
C GLU A 89 -16.81 11.61 3.66
N GLU A 90 -15.73 12.21 3.20
CA GLU A 90 -15.49 13.65 3.24
C GLU A 90 -16.37 14.46 2.26
N TYR A 91 -17.08 13.80 1.34
CA TYR A 91 -18.17 14.40 0.55
C TYR A 91 -19.47 14.57 1.35
N GLY A 92 -19.63 13.89 2.48
CA GLY A 92 -20.82 13.95 3.34
C GLY A 92 -22.10 13.54 2.59
N ASN A 93 -23.10 14.44 2.55
CA ASN A 93 -24.37 14.17 1.85
C ASN A 93 -24.24 14.22 0.32
N GLU A 94 -23.10 14.67 -0.21
CA GLU A 94 -22.85 14.81 -1.65
C GLU A 94 -22.02 13.65 -2.22
N ARG A 95 -21.94 12.49 -1.54
CA ARG A 95 -21.16 11.32 -2.00
C ARG A 95 -21.38 10.94 -3.46
N ALA A 96 -22.61 11.04 -3.96
CA ALA A 96 -22.92 10.75 -5.35
C ALA A 96 -22.21 11.67 -6.36
N LEU A 97 -21.78 12.87 -5.94
CA LEU A 97 -21.02 13.80 -6.76
C LEU A 97 -19.58 13.30 -7.01
N ALA A 98 -19.02 12.49 -6.11
CA ALA A 98 -17.67 11.95 -6.26
C ALA A 98 -17.50 11.16 -7.56
N TYR A 99 -18.55 10.45 -7.98
CA TYR A 99 -18.54 9.55 -9.15
C TYR A 99 -19.25 10.15 -10.37
N ASP A 100 -19.53 11.46 -10.37
CA ASP A 100 -20.32 12.13 -11.42
C ASP A 100 -19.57 13.36 -11.98
N VAL A 101 -18.66 13.07 -12.91
CA VAL A 101 -17.88 14.10 -13.62
C VAL A 101 -18.77 15.08 -14.37
N GLU A 102 -19.91 14.63 -14.90
CA GLU A 102 -20.84 15.48 -15.66
C GLU A 102 -21.48 16.53 -14.75
N LYS A 103 -21.93 16.13 -13.55
CA LYS A 103 -22.43 17.08 -12.55
C LYS A 103 -21.37 18.08 -12.11
N TRP A 104 -20.11 17.65 -11.95
CA TRP A 104 -19.01 18.59 -11.68
C TRP A 104 -18.87 19.63 -12.77
N GLU A 105 -18.92 19.23 -14.04
CA GLU A 105 -18.81 20.16 -15.17
C GLU A 105 -20.01 21.11 -15.27
N ASP A 106 -21.21 20.65 -14.95
CA ASP A 106 -22.39 21.51 -14.92
C ASP A 106 -22.31 22.53 -13.76
N LEU A 107 -21.77 22.14 -12.61
CA LEU A 107 -21.45 23.06 -11.53
C LEU A 107 -20.42 24.10 -11.97
N VAL A 108 -19.35 23.69 -12.66
CA VAL A 108 -18.34 24.61 -13.23
C VAL A 108 -18.98 25.62 -14.18
N LYS A 109 -19.81 25.16 -15.13
CA LYS A 109 -20.52 26.04 -16.08
C LYS A 109 -21.46 27.03 -15.40
N SER A 110 -22.06 26.64 -14.28
CA SER A 110 -22.95 27.52 -13.50
C SER A 110 -22.20 28.60 -12.73
N GLY A 111 -20.88 28.46 -12.54
CA GLY A 111 -20.06 29.35 -11.73
C GLY A 111 -20.29 29.24 -10.21
N ASN A 112 -21.15 28.31 -9.77
CA ASN A 112 -21.48 28.11 -8.37
C ASN A 112 -20.43 27.22 -7.70
N ALA A 113 -19.44 27.87 -7.07
CA ALA A 113 -18.50 27.15 -6.21
C ALA A 113 -19.23 26.53 -5.01
N LEU A 114 -18.85 25.30 -4.66
CA LEU A 114 -19.43 24.61 -3.51
C LEU A 114 -18.97 25.27 -2.18
N PRO A 115 -19.82 25.24 -1.13
CA PRO A 115 -19.44 25.74 0.19
C PRO A 115 -18.16 25.06 0.71
N GLY A 116 -17.26 25.85 1.30
CA GLY A 116 -16.01 25.34 1.90
C GLY A 116 -14.90 25.04 0.89
N MET A 117 -15.09 25.34 -0.40
CA MET A 117 -14.05 25.20 -1.43
C MET A 117 -12.88 26.19 -1.16
N PRO A 118 -11.64 25.70 -0.98
CA PRO A 118 -10.47 26.57 -0.82
C PRO A 118 -10.23 27.45 -2.04
N GLU A 119 -9.58 28.61 -1.87
CA GLU A 119 -9.43 29.59 -2.95
C GLU A 119 -8.62 29.06 -4.14
N GLU A 120 -7.60 28.23 -3.89
CA GLU A 120 -6.84 27.56 -4.96
C GLU A 120 -7.73 26.59 -5.75
N VAL A 121 -8.49 25.75 -5.05
CA VAL A 121 -9.44 24.80 -5.67
C VAL A 121 -10.49 25.55 -6.46
N LYS A 122 -10.98 26.68 -5.96
CA LYS A 122 -11.96 27.54 -6.64
C LYS A 122 -11.41 28.14 -7.92
N LYS A 123 -10.14 28.54 -7.94
CA LYS A 123 -9.48 29.02 -9.16
C LYS A 123 -9.39 27.90 -10.21
N ASP A 124 -8.99 26.70 -9.79
CA ASP A 124 -8.94 25.53 -10.66
C ASP A 124 -10.34 25.15 -11.18
N PHE A 125 -11.35 25.16 -10.30
CA PHE A 125 -12.75 24.90 -10.63
C PHE A 125 -13.30 25.88 -11.68
N LEU A 126 -13.14 27.20 -11.45
CA LEU A 126 -13.66 28.23 -12.35
C LEU A 126 -12.90 28.33 -13.69
N SER A 127 -11.69 27.77 -13.78
CA SER A 127 -10.93 27.78 -15.04
C SER A 127 -11.55 26.88 -16.12
N GLY A 128 -12.21 25.79 -15.72
CA GLY A 128 -12.67 24.74 -16.64
C GLY A 128 -11.57 23.79 -17.15
N ASP A 129 -10.31 24.04 -16.80
CA ASP A 129 -9.13 23.26 -17.22
C ASP A 129 -8.96 21.94 -16.45
N TRP A 130 -9.77 21.74 -15.42
CA TRP A 130 -9.69 20.60 -14.50
C TRP A 130 -10.94 19.73 -14.58
N MET A 131 -10.73 18.43 -14.44
CA MET A 131 -11.79 17.43 -14.26
C MET A 131 -11.80 17.01 -12.79
N PHE A 132 -12.93 17.20 -12.13
CA PHE A 132 -13.13 16.84 -10.72
C PHE A 132 -13.84 15.49 -10.60
N GLY A 133 -13.54 14.74 -9.55
CA GLY A 133 -14.17 13.47 -9.23
C GLY A 133 -13.19 12.50 -8.58
N ARG A 134 -13.71 11.58 -7.75
CA ARG A 134 -12.91 10.55 -7.10
C ARG A 134 -12.32 9.60 -8.15
N GLY A 135 -11.02 9.41 -8.09
CA GLY A 135 -10.23 8.61 -9.01
C GLY A 135 -9.92 9.30 -10.35
N THR A 136 -10.33 10.54 -10.56
CA THR A 136 -9.96 11.28 -11.78
C THR A 136 -8.47 11.52 -11.84
N ALA A 137 -7.85 11.84 -10.70
CA ALA A 137 -6.40 11.91 -10.56
C ALA A 137 -5.84 10.53 -10.18
N ASP A 138 -6.47 9.84 -9.22
CA ASP A 138 -5.88 8.71 -8.50
C ASP A 138 -6.67 7.38 -8.59
N MET A 139 -6.40 6.52 -9.58
CA MET A 139 -5.58 6.81 -10.76
C MET A 139 -6.25 6.43 -12.08
N LYS A 140 -7.59 6.41 -12.10
CA LYS A 140 -8.39 6.07 -13.30
C LYS A 140 -8.12 6.99 -14.49
N GLY A 141 -7.71 8.24 -14.24
CA GLY A 141 -7.21 9.13 -15.29
C GLY A 141 -5.96 8.56 -15.98
N GLY A 142 -4.98 8.10 -15.21
CA GLY A 142 -3.80 7.40 -15.72
C GLY A 142 -4.18 6.13 -16.48
N LEU A 143 -4.99 5.26 -15.89
CA LEU A 143 -5.46 4.03 -16.53
C LEU A 143 -6.14 4.27 -17.89
N SER A 144 -6.93 5.34 -18.00
CA SER A 144 -7.59 5.72 -19.25
C SER A 144 -6.59 6.03 -20.38
N VAL A 145 -5.43 6.61 -20.02
CA VAL A 145 -4.33 6.84 -20.97
C VAL A 145 -3.71 5.50 -21.39
N GLY A 146 -3.41 4.62 -20.44
CA GLY A 146 -2.84 3.30 -20.73
C GLY A 146 -3.74 2.46 -21.64
N LEU A 147 -5.04 2.41 -21.35
CA LEU A 147 -6.04 1.68 -22.13
C LEU A 147 -6.17 2.23 -23.56
N ALA A 148 -6.09 3.57 -23.73
CA ALA A 148 -6.15 4.21 -25.05
C ALA A 148 -4.86 4.02 -25.87
N LEU A 149 -3.68 3.98 -25.22
CA LEU A 149 -2.42 3.68 -25.88
C LEU A 149 -2.40 2.23 -26.38
N LEU A 150 -2.88 1.29 -25.56
CA LEU A 150 -2.98 -0.12 -25.96
C LEU A 150 -3.87 -0.30 -27.19
N ASP A 151 -5.06 0.33 -27.22
CA ASP A 151 -5.96 0.31 -28.38
C ASP A 151 -5.30 0.93 -29.63
N TRP A 152 -4.56 2.03 -29.45
CA TRP A 152 -3.85 2.69 -30.54
C TRP A 152 -2.79 1.80 -31.17
N TYR A 153 -1.89 1.22 -30.37
CA TYR A 153 -0.85 0.33 -30.89
C TYR A 153 -1.44 -0.96 -31.45
N GLY A 154 -2.47 -1.52 -30.83
CA GLY A 154 -3.18 -2.69 -31.34
C GLY A 154 -3.77 -2.46 -32.74
N LYS A 155 -4.36 -1.27 -32.97
CA LYS A 155 -4.85 -0.88 -34.31
C LYS A 155 -3.74 -0.79 -35.34
N LEU A 156 -2.58 -0.22 -34.98
CA LEU A 156 -1.42 -0.15 -35.89
C LEU A 156 -0.96 -1.54 -36.32
N VAL A 157 -0.92 -2.52 -35.40
CA VAL A 157 -0.55 -3.90 -35.72
C VAL A 157 -1.57 -4.53 -36.68
N VAL A 158 -2.86 -4.47 -36.35
CA VAL A 158 -3.94 -5.05 -37.19
C VAL A 158 -3.98 -4.41 -38.58
N GLU A 159 -3.79 -3.09 -38.68
CA GLU A 159 -3.75 -2.39 -39.96
C GLU A 159 -2.56 -2.82 -40.81
N ALA A 160 -1.39 -3.00 -40.21
CA ALA A 160 -0.21 -3.48 -40.91
C ALA A 160 -0.38 -4.92 -41.41
N GLU A 161 -0.93 -5.81 -40.58
CA GLU A 161 -1.22 -7.21 -40.96
C GLU A 161 -2.24 -7.31 -42.10
N ARG A 162 -3.29 -6.49 -42.07
CA ARG A 162 -4.30 -6.44 -43.14
C ARG A 162 -3.73 -5.92 -44.46
N LYS A 163 -2.83 -4.93 -44.41
CA LYS A 163 -2.11 -4.43 -45.59
C LYS A 163 -1.25 -5.52 -46.23
N GLU A 164 -0.56 -6.33 -45.44
CA GLU A 164 0.24 -7.45 -45.95
C GLU A 164 -0.61 -8.60 -46.51
N CYS A 165 -1.77 -8.89 -45.90
CA CYS A 165 -2.68 -9.92 -46.37
C CYS A 165 -3.54 -9.50 -47.59
N GLY A 166 -3.40 -8.26 -48.07
CA GLY A 166 -4.14 -7.75 -49.24
C GLY A 166 -5.63 -7.51 -48.99
N THR A 167 -6.06 -7.46 -47.73
CA THR A 167 -7.45 -7.16 -47.32
C THR A 167 -7.60 -5.67 -47.02
N ALA A 168 -8.60 -5.02 -47.63
CA ALA A 168 -8.79 -3.57 -47.62
C ALA A 168 -8.55 -2.90 -46.25
N ALA A 169 -7.68 -1.90 -46.25
CA ALA A 169 -7.40 -1.05 -45.09
C ALA A 169 -8.64 -0.24 -44.70
N PHE A 170 -8.82 0.01 -43.40
CA PHE A 170 -9.70 1.09 -42.94
C PHE A 170 -9.16 2.41 -43.52
N GLU A 171 -9.96 3.13 -44.31
CA GLU A 171 -9.56 4.44 -44.85
C GLU A 171 -9.50 5.47 -43.71
N THR A 172 -8.37 5.58 -43.03
CA THR A 172 -7.99 6.80 -42.32
C THR A 172 -7.45 7.78 -43.35
N LYS A 173 -8.29 8.74 -43.76
CA LYS A 173 -7.87 9.88 -44.57
C LYS A 173 -6.84 10.72 -43.81
N THR A 174 -5.56 10.46 -43.99
CA THR A 174 -4.51 11.45 -43.71
C THR A 174 -4.21 12.22 -44.98
N ALA A 175 -4.43 13.54 -44.93
CA ALA A 175 -4.11 14.45 -46.01
C ALA A 175 -2.63 14.84 -45.95
N SER A 176 -1.74 13.97 -46.44
CA SER A 176 -0.43 14.28 -47.03
C SER A 176 0.35 12.98 -47.24
N GLY A 177 1.18 12.92 -48.28
CA GLY A 177 1.64 11.68 -48.92
C GLY A 177 2.50 10.75 -48.05
N THR A 178 2.48 9.46 -48.45
CA THR A 178 3.48 8.42 -48.14
C THR A 178 4.17 8.55 -46.78
N GLU A 179 3.42 8.43 -45.69
CA GLU A 179 3.99 8.08 -44.39
C GLU A 179 3.80 6.57 -44.21
N GLU A 180 4.90 5.83 -44.06
CA GLU A 180 4.87 4.44 -43.58
C GLU A 180 4.06 4.41 -42.28
N THR A 181 3.08 3.50 -42.20
CA THR A 181 2.36 3.31 -40.94
C THR A 181 3.38 2.93 -39.87
N PRO A 182 3.49 3.69 -38.76
CA PRO A 182 4.50 3.42 -37.75
C PRO A 182 4.31 2.01 -37.20
N GLU A 183 5.34 1.17 -37.32
CA GLU A 183 5.34 -0.19 -36.81
C GLU A 183 5.81 -0.22 -35.37
N ILE A 184 5.06 -0.91 -34.51
CA ILE A 184 5.51 -1.21 -33.15
C ILE A 184 6.43 -2.44 -33.18
N SER A 185 7.69 -2.24 -32.82
CA SER A 185 8.73 -3.28 -32.87
C SER A 185 8.83 -4.12 -31.60
N GLY A 186 8.32 -3.64 -30.46
CA GLY A 186 8.26 -4.34 -29.17
C GLY A 186 6.83 -4.63 -28.69
N ASN A 187 6.69 -5.12 -27.46
CA ASN A 187 5.41 -5.51 -26.88
C ASN A 187 4.95 -4.48 -25.83
N LEU A 188 3.66 -4.16 -25.83
CA LEU A 188 3.03 -3.33 -24.82
C LEU A 188 2.06 -4.17 -24.00
N LEU A 189 2.31 -4.27 -22.69
CA LEU A 189 1.47 -4.96 -21.75
C LEU A 189 0.76 -3.94 -20.86
N PHE A 190 -0.57 -4.00 -20.79
CA PHE A 190 -1.37 -3.23 -19.84
C PHE A 190 -1.89 -4.19 -18.77
N VAL A 191 -1.71 -3.85 -17.50
CA VAL A 191 -2.17 -4.61 -16.34
C VAL A 191 -2.78 -3.64 -15.35
N THR A 192 -3.93 -3.95 -14.77
CA THR A 192 -4.50 -3.14 -13.70
C THR A 192 -4.89 -3.98 -12.51
N VAL A 193 -4.74 -3.42 -11.31
CA VAL A 193 -4.90 -4.17 -10.07
C VAL A 193 -5.92 -3.53 -9.12
N PRO A 194 -6.59 -4.33 -8.29
CA PRO A 194 -7.42 -3.84 -7.17
C PRO A 194 -6.59 -3.54 -5.92
N ASP A 195 -7.24 -2.90 -4.96
CA ASP A 195 -6.87 -2.86 -3.54
C ASP A 195 -5.53 -2.19 -3.22
N GLU A 196 -4.97 -1.35 -4.10
CA GLU A 196 -3.70 -0.65 -3.82
C GLU A 196 -3.83 0.21 -2.56
N GLU A 197 -4.93 0.96 -2.45
CA GLU A 197 -5.17 1.91 -1.35
C GLU A 197 -5.38 1.23 0.01
N GLY A 198 -5.61 -0.09 -0.02
CA GLY A 198 -5.87 -0.95 1.13
C GLY A 198 -4.69 -1.83 1.48
N TYR A 199 -4.71 -3.06 0.97
CA TYR A 199 -3.78 -4.13 1.33
C TYR A 199 -2.98 -4.71 0.15
N SER A 200 -3.08 -4.07 -1.01
CA SER A 200 -2.50 -4.48 -2.30
C SER A 200 -2.76 -5.95 -2.64
N ALA A 201 -3.97 -6.47 -2.37
CA ALA A 201 -4.30 -7.84 -2.78
C ALA A 201 -4.04 -8.06 -4.29
N GLY A 202 -4.41 -7.06 -5.10
CA GLY A 202 -4.19 -7.09 -6.53
C GLY A 202 -2.74 -7.32 -6.93
N MET A 203 -1.84 -6.44 -6.50
CA MET A 203 -0.46 -6.51 -6.95
C MET A 203 0.33 -7.67 -6.33
N ARG A 204 0.05 -8.02 -5.08
CA ARG A 204 0.66 -9.20 -4.43
C ARG A 204 0.40 -10.49 -5.22
N ASP A 205 -0.82 -10.66 -5.72
CA ASP A 205 -1.22 -11.82 -6.51
C ASP A 205 -0.91 -11.68 -8.00
N ALA A 206 -0.74 -10.44 -8.50
CA ALA A 206 -0.30 -10.18 -9.87
C ALA A 206 1.16 -10.57 -10.10
N VAL A 207 2.03 -10.55 -9.08
CA VAL A 207 3.46 -10.89 -9.21
C VAL A 207 3.70 -12.30 -9.79
N PRO A 208 3.13 -13.40 -9.26
CA PRO A 208 3.27 -14.72 -9.88
C PRO A 208 2.64 -14.76 -11.28
N PHE A 209 1.53 -14.06 -11.49
CA PHE A 209 0.88 -13.98 -12.80
C PHE A 209 1.74 -13.26 -13.86
N LEU A 210 2.43 -12.17 -13.49
CA LEU A 210 3.37 -11.46 -14.37
C LEU A 210 4.56 -12.35 -14.75
N ASN A 211 5.04 -13.20 -13.83
CA ASN A 211 6.05 -14.20 -14.14
C ASN A 211 5.53 -15.25 -15.15
N ASP A 212 4.29 -15.71 -14.99
CA ASP A 212 3.64 -16.62 -15.94
C ASP A 212 3.43 -15.97 -17.32
N LEU A 213 2.94 -14.73 -17.41
CA LEU A 213 2.82 -14.01 -18.68
C LEU A 213 4.18 -13.88 -19.39
N LYS A 214 5.24 -13.64 -18.62
CA LYS A 214 6.61 -13.52 -19.13
C LYS A 214 7.04 -14.80 -19.85
N GLU A 215 6.77 -15.94 -19.24
CA GLU A 215 7.13 -17.25 -19.79
C GLU A 215 6.20 -17.65 -20.94
N ARG A 216 4.89 -17.48 -20.74
CA ARG A 216 3.84 -17.87 -21.69
C ARG A 216 3.98 -17.18 -23.04
N PHE A 217 4.35 -15.90 -23.04
CA PHE A 217 4.45 -15.08 -24.25
C PHE A 217 5.89 -14.76 -24.69
N ASP A 218 6.89 -15.35 -24.03
CA ASP A 218 8.34 -15.12 -24.24
C ASP A 218 8.71 -13.63 -24.19
N LEU A 219 8.44 -12.99 -23.04
CA LEU A 219 8.62 -11.56 -22.82
C LEU A 219 9.90 -11.24 -22.05
N GLU A 220 10.47 -10.08 -22.34
CA GLU A 220 11.54 -9.44 -21.59
C GLU A 220 11.03 -8.08 -21.09
N TYR A 221 10.71 -7.98 -19.80
CA TYR A 221 10.26 -6.73 -19.20
C TYR A 221 11.42 -5.73 -19.08
N THR A 222 11.38 -4.68 -19.89
CA THR A 222 12.43 -3.65 -19.98
C THR A 222 12.08 -2.37 -19.21
N ALA A 223 10.79 -2.11 -19.00
CA ALA A 223 10.31 -1.00 -18.20
C ALA A 223 8.89 -1.29 -17.69
N LEU A 224 8.58 -0.82 -16.49
CA LEU A 224 7.22 -0.73 -15.96
C LEU A 224 6.92 0.73 -15.60
N ILE A 225 5.84 1.26 -16.17
CA ILE A 225 5.37 2.62 -15.90
C ILE A 225 4.08 2.51 -15.11
N ASP A 226 4.14 2.96 -13.87
CA ASP A 226 2.97 3.12 -13.02
C ASP A 226 2.34 4.48 -13.33
N LEU A 227 1.06 4.47 -13.67
CA LEU A 227 0.35 5.63 -14.24
C LEU A 227 -0.18 6.60 -13.17
N GLU A 228 0.36 6.54 -11.96
CA GLU A 228 0.03 7.37 -10.79
C GLU A 228 0.09 8.87 -11.08
N PRO A 229 -0.76 9.70 -10.44
CA PRO A 229 -0.78 11.13 -10.72
C PRO A 229 0.55 11.78 -10.34
N ALA A 230 1.07 12.58 -11.25
CA ALA A 230 2.24 13.40 -10.98
C ALA A 230 1.85 14.72 -10.31
N SER A 231 2.72 15.22 -9.44
CA SER A 231 2.70 16.59 -8.93
C SER A 231 3.55 17.51 -9.81
N MET A 232 3.49 18.81 -9.54
CA MET A 232 4.30 19.83 -10.20
C MET A 232 5.22 20.52 -9.19
N GLU A 233 6.52 20.57 -9.48
CA GLU A 233 7.54 21.25 -8.69
C GLU A 233 8.25 22.28 -9.57
N ASN A 234 8.12 23.57 -9.24
CA ASN A 234 8.75 24.67 -9.99
C ASN A 234 8.49 24.62 -11.52
N GLY A 235 7.28 24.20 -11.92
CA GLY A 235 6.89 24.07 -13.33
C GLY A 235 7.36 22.79 -14.02
N ALA A 236 8.03 21.88 -13.32
CA ALA A 236 8.39 20.55 -13.80
C ALA A 236 7.47 19.49 -13.18
N LYS A 237 7.10 18.49 -13.99
CA LYS A 237 6.30 17.35 -13.55
C LYS A 237 7.18 16.36 -12.80
N THR A 238 6.72 15.89 -11.64
CA THR A 238 7.47 14.93 -10.82
C THR A 238 7.44 13.54 -11.43
N ILE A 239 8.55 12.82 -11.30
CA ILE A 239 8.69 11.41 -11.67
C ILE A 239 9.54 10.74 -10.59
N TYR A 240 9.17 9.51 -10.24
CA TYR A 240 9.82 8.73 -9.19
C TYR A 240 10.33 7.42 -9.79
N THR A 241 11.55 7.00 -9.44
CA THR A 241 12.15 5.73 -9.93
C THR A 241 12.09 4.60 -8.90
N GLY A 242 11.40 4.84 -7.80
CA GLY A 242 11.29 3.97 -6.64
C GLY A 242 10.08 4.34 -5.79
N SER A 243 9.80 3.50 -4.81
CA SER A 243 8.67 3.66 -3.88
C SER A 243 9.14 3.35 -2.45
N VAL A 244 8.61 4.09 -1.49
CA VAL A 244 8.92 3.94 -0.08
C VAL A 244 8.41 2.59 0.44
N GLY A 245 9.19 1.96 1.33
CA GLY A 245 8.72 0.79 2.05
C GLY A 245 7.78 1.17 3.19
N LYS A 246 6.91 0.24 3.58
CA LYS A 246 5.98 0.39 4.70
C LYS A 246 5.86 -0.91 5.48
N THR A 247 6.05 -0.82 6.78
CA THR A 247 5.70 -1.87 7.75
C THR A 247 4.73 -1.31 8.79
N MET A 248 3.93 -2.17 9.42
CA MET A 248 3.12 -1.77 10.57
C MET A 248 3.41 -2.61 11.81
N PRO A 249 4.40 -2.22 12.64
CA PRO A 249 4.64 -2.89 13.91
C PRO A 249 3.39 -2.91 14.79
N ALA A 250 3.03 -4.10 15.27
CA ALA A 250 1.96 -4.35 16.22
C ALA A 250 2.53 -4.77 17.58
N VAL A 251 1.96 -4.23 18.64
CA VAL A 251 2.45 -4.36 20.02
C VAL A 251 1.31 -4.78 20.92
N LEU A 252 1.51 -5.85 21.69
CA LEU A 252 0.61 -6.28 22.75
C LEU A 252 1.38 -6.35 24.05
N VAL A 253 0.89 -5.66 25.08
CA VAL A 253 1.45 -5.70 26.43
C VAL A 253 0.46 -6.36 27.37
N GLN A 254 0.95 -7.35 28.12
CA GLN A 254 0.26 -7.92 29.26
C GLN A 254 0.94 -7.45 30.55
N GLY A 255 0.13 -6.97 31.48
CA GLY A 255 0.54 -6.60 32.83
C GLY A 255 0.14 -7.66 33.85
N VAL A 256 -0.19 -7.22 35.06
CA VAL A 256 -0.63 -8.09 36.17
C VAL A 256 -1.88 -7.48 36.78
N LYS A 257 -2.96 -8.26 36.84
CA LYS A 257 -4.25 -7.78 37.34
C LYS A 257 -4.18 -7.56 38.85
N ALA A 258 -4.64 -6.41 39.31
CA ALA A 258 -4.85 -6.11 40.72
C ALA A 258 -6.08 -5.20 40.89
N HIS A 259 -6.72 -5.26 42.06
CA HIS A 259 -7.73 -4.27 42.43
C HIS A 259 -7.08 -2.88 42.51
N VAL A 260 -7.79 -1.82 42.14
CA VAL A 260 -7.19 -0.46 42.06
C VAL A 260 -6.61 0.02 43.40
N LEU A 261 -7.17 -0.43 44.53
CA LEU A 261 -6.65 -0.14 45.88
C LEU A 261 -5.27 -0.75 46.14
N ASN A 262 -4.90 -1.79 45.39
CA ASN A 262 -3.62 -2.50 45.46
C ASN A 262 -2.83 -2.29 44.17
N CYS A 263 -2.89 -1.10 43.56
CA CYS A 263 -2.33 -0.84 42.23
C CYS A 263 -0.82 -1.16 42.10
N PHE A 264 -0.07 -1.10 43.19
CA PHE A 264 1.36 -1.47 43.24
C PHE A 264 1.62 -3.00 43.30
N GLN A 265 0.60 -3.80 43.61
CA GLN A 265 0.62 -5.27 43.49
C GLN A 265 0.27 -5.74 42.06
N GLY A 266 -0.21 -4.84 41.21
CA GLY A 266 -0.46 -5.08 39.80
C GLY A 266 0.55 -4.36 38.91
N VAL A 267 0.42 -4.56 37.61
CA VAL A 267 1.21 -3.89 36.58
C VAL A 267 0.25 -3.40 35.51
N SER A 268 0.22 -2.08 35.27
CA SER A 268 -0.63 -1.51 34.22
C SER A 268 0.01 -1.74 32.85
N SER A 269 -0.64 -2.57 32.02
CA SER A 269 -0.23 -2.74 30.62
C SER A 269 -0.25 -1.42 29.84
N VAL A 270 -1.22 -0.54 30.14
CA VAL A 270 -1.31 0.79 29.54
C VAL A 270 -0.09 1.64 29.91
N GLY A 271 0.38 1.57 31.16
CA GLY A 271 1.54 2.34 31.60
C GLY A 271 2.84 1.96 30.89
N VAL A 272 3.06 0.66 30.71
CA VAL A 272 4.20 0.13 29.95
C VAL A 272 4.08 0.49 28.46
N LEU A 273 2.90 0.29 27.86
CA LEU A 273 2.66 0.63 26.46
C LEU A 273 2.82 2.14 26.19
N SER A 274 2.42 3.01 27.14
CA SER A 274 2.67 4.46 27.04
C SER A 274 4.16 4.81 27.10
N SER A 275 4.96 4.10 27.90
CA SER A 275 6.42 4.30 27.89
C SER A 275 7.01 3.92 26.54
N PHE A 276 6.57 2.80 25.95
CA PHE A 276 6.98 2.36 24.62
C PHE A 276 6.55 3.34 23.52
N PHE A 277 5.32 3.84 23.58
CA PHE A 277 4.81 4.89 22.70
C PHE A 277 5.71 6.12 22.72
N MET A 278 6.05 6.64 23.90
CA MET A 278 6.89 7.84 24.02
C MET A 278 8.31 7.66 23.46
N LYS A 279 8.79 6.42 23.35
CA LYS A 279 10.09 6.08 22.75
C LYS A 279 10.03 5.92 21.24
N THR A 280 8.86 5.64 20.67
CA THR A 280 8.72 5.24 19.26
C THR A 280 7.97 6.26 18.41
N GLU A 281 7.00 6.97 18.99
CA GLU A 281 6.26 8.04 18.32
C GLU A 281 7.21 9.18 17.91
N LEU A 282 7.18 9.52 16.62
CA LEU A 282 8.04 10.56 16.02
C LEU A 282 9.54 10.36 16.29
N ALA A 283 9.97 9.13 16.58
CA ALA A 283 11.33 8.81 16.95
C ALA A 283 12.28 8.94 15.73
N PRO A 284 13.25 9.88 15.75
CA PRO A 284 14.11 10.13 14.60
C PRO A 284 15.03 8.96 14.22
N GLU A 285 15.29 8.02 15.14
CA GLU A 285 16.13 6.84 14.84
C GLU A 285 15.53 5.93 13.77
N PHE A 286 14.20 5.95 13.63
CA PHE A 286 13.49 5.17 12.62
C PHE A 286 13.29 5.93 11.31
N ALA A 287 13.40 7.26 11.30
CA ALA A 287 13.38 8.05 10.07
C ALA A 287 14.57 7.69 9.16
N GLU A 288 14.39 7.88 7.85
CA GLU A 288 15.42 7.65 6.83
C GLU A 288 15.49 8.82 5.86
N LYS A 289 16.62 8.93 5.16
CA LYS A 289 16.85 10.02 4.22
C LYS A 289 17.60 9.50 3.01
N SER A 290 17.05 9.73 1.82
CA SER A 290 17.71 9.52 0.53
C SER A 290 18.45 10.79 0.09
N ALA A 291 18.95 10.82 -1.14
CA ALA A 291 19.56 12.04 -1.68
C ALA A 291 18.55 13.18 -1.84
N THR A 292 17.27 12.86 -2.09
CA THR A 292 16.23 13.81 -2.49
C THR A 292 15.01 13.83 -1.57
N GLU A 293 14.77 12.78 -0.79
CA GLU A 293 13.59 12.63 0.07
C GLU A 293 13.93 12.33 1.54
N ILE A 294 12.96 12.60 2.40
CA ILE A 294 13.00 12.24 3.82
C ILE A 294 11.79 11.34 4.08
N CYS A 295 12.06 10.16 4.61
CA CYS A 295 11.06 9.27 5.13
C CYS A 295 10.71 9.72 6.56
N PRO A 296 9.42 10.01 6.86
CA PRO A 296 9.03 10.49 8.18
C PRO A 296 9.26 9.43 9.27
N PRO A 297 9.40 9.85 10.54
CA PRO A 297 9.47 8.92 11.66
C PRO A 297 8.12 8.20 11.88
N PRO A 298 8.08 7.16 12.74
CA PRO A 298 6.88 6.39 13.01
C PRO A 298 5.73 7.24 13.52
N THR A 299 4.51 6.84 13.14
CA THR A 299 3.26 7.45 13.64
C THR A 299 2.33 6.35 14.14
N TRP A 300 1.90 6.46 15.39
CA TRP A 300 0.93 5.54 15.98
C TRP A 300 -0.48 5.78 15.47
N PHE A 301 -1.15 4.72 15.04
CA PHE A 301 -2.55 4.77 14.60
C PHE A 301 -3.51 4.27 15.68
N CYS A 302 -3.04 3.46 16.63
CA CYS A 302 -3.86 2.94 17.71
C CYS A 302 -3.04 2.73 18.97
N LEU A 303 -3.51 3.26 20.11
CA LEU A 303 -2.92 3.08 21.44
C LEU A 303 -4.04 2.96 22.48
N ARG A 304 -4.40 1.75 22.91
CA ARG A 304 -5.53 1.54 23.83
C ARG A 304 -5.40 0.31 24.73
N ASP A 305 -6.19 0.28 25.79
CA ASP A 305 -6.39 -0.94 26.55
C ASP A 305 -7.26 -1.96 25.77
N ARG A 306 -7.21 -3.20 26.21
CA ARG A 306 -7.94 -4.34 25.62
C ARG A 306 -9.09 -4.80 26.53
N LYS A 307 -9.64 -3.94 27.40
CA LYS A 307 -10.81 -4.28 28.21
C LYS A 307 -12.06 -4.19 27.34
N GLU A 308 -12.91 -5.22 27.39
CA GLU A 308 -14.23 -5.21 26.77
C GLU A 308 -15.29 -4.50 27.64
N GLY A 309 -15.04 -4.43 28.96
CA GLY A 309 -15.97 -3.85 29.93
C GLY A 309 -15.28 -3.16 31.10
N TYR A 310 -16.05 -2.33 31.81
CA TYR A 310 -15.55 -1.64 33.00
C TYR A 310 -15.51 -2.56 34.22
N ASP A 311 -14.36 -2.58 34.89
CA ASP A 311 -14.19 -3.14 36.24
C ASP A 311 -13.15 -2.31 37.03
N VAL A 312 -13.15 -2.46 38.36
CA VAL A 312 -12.28 -1.72 39.29
C VAL A 312 -10.90 -2.40 39.41
N SER A 313 -10.25 -2.65 38.28
CA SER A 313 -8.93 -3.28 38.22
C SER A 313 -7.94 -2.55 37.31
N VAL A 314 -6.66 -2.71 37.65
CA VAL A 314 -5.53 -2.27 36.81
C VAL A 314 -5.65 -2.92 35.41
N PRO A 315 -5.46 -2.17 34.32
CA PRO A 315 -5.51 -2.72 32.96
C PRO A 315 -4.58 -3.92 32.79
N PHE A 316 -5.15 -5.06 32.42
CA PHE A 316 -4.42 -6.31 32.26
C PHE A 316 -3.74 -6.41 30.89
N ARG A 317 -4.40 -5.94 29.82
CA ARG A 317 -3.88 -5.94 28.46
C ARG A 317 -4.07 -4.59 27.80
N ALA A 318 -3.08 -4.19 27.02
CA ALA A 318 -3.11 -3.02 26.16
C ALA A 318 -2.40 -3.36 24.86
N GLY A 319 -2.82 -2.75 23.76
CA GLY A 319 -2.22 -3.00 22.47
C GLY A 319 -2.36 -1.82 21.53
N GLY A 320 -1.60 -1.87 20.46
CA GLY A 320 -1.57 -0.83 19.46
C GLY A 320 -0.65 -1.16 18.30
N TYR A 321 -0.66 -0.28 17.31
CA TYR A 321 0.18 -0.41 16.13
C TYR A 321 0.52 0.96 15.57
N MET A 322 1.62 1.01 14.84
CA MET A 322 2.14 2.22 14.21
C MET A 322 2.51 1.95 12.76
N SER A 323 2.48 2.99 11.93
CA SER A 323 3.05 2.94 10.59
C SER A 323 4.52 3.35 10.65
N MET A 324 5.38 2.54 10.04
CA MET A 324 6.79 2.86 9.83
C MET A 324 7.09 2.80 8.34
N LEU A 325 7.44 3.95 7.79
CA LEU A 325 7.96 4.03 6.42
C LEU A 325 9.48 3.87 6.46
N GLY A 326 10.08 3.33 5.40
CA GLY A 326 11.53 3.12 5.32
C GLY A 326 12.06 3.02 3.89
N PHE A 327 13.38 3.14 3.74
CA PHE A 327 14.08 2.96 2.46
C PHE A 327 15.01 1.76 2.51
N GLU A 328 15.88 1.69 3.52
CA GLU A 328 16.92 0.66 3.65
C GLU A 328 16.73 -0.21 4.88
N LYS A 329 16.11 0.30 5.96
CA LYS A 329 15.94 -0.49 7.19
C LYS A 329 15.05 -1.70 6.93
N THR A 330 15.60 -2.88 7.21
CA THR A 330 14.88 -4.13 7.03
C THR A 330 13.89 -4.39 8.18
N PRO A 331 12.84 -5.19 7.96
CA PRO A 331 11.92 -5.62 9.01
C PRO A 331 12.62 -6.28 10.22
N ASP A 332 13.72 -7.01 9.99
CA ASP A 332 14.49 -7.66 11.07
C ASP A 332 15.24 -6.64 11.94
N GLU A 333 15.87 -5.63 11.34
CA GLU A 333 16.52 -4.54 12.06
C GLU A 333 15.50 -3.73 12.88
N VAL A 334 14.35 -3.44 12.28
CA VAL A 334 13.25 -2.72 12.94
C VAL A 334 12.76 -3.50 14.17
N ILE A 335 12.39 -4.78 14.01
CA ILE A 335 11.83 -5.53 15.13
C ILE A 335 12.85 -5.80 16.24
N LYS A 336 14.13 -5.98 15.89
CA LYS A 336 15.22 -6.10 16.86
C LYS A 336 15.37 -4.85 17.70
N ARG A 337 15.33 -3.66 17.08
CA ARG A 337 15.40 -2.40 17.81
C ARG A 337 14.17 -2.16 18.68
N LEU A 338 12.97 -2.46 18.16
CA LEU A 338 11.72 -2.37 18.94
C LEU A 338 11.76 -3.29 20.17
N LYS A 339 12.38 -4.48 20.06
CA LYS A 339 12.54 -5.40 21.19
C LYS A 339 13.40 -4.81 22.31
N GLU A 340 14.47 -4.08 21.96
CA GLU A 340 15.29 -3.36 22.93
C GLU A 340 14.49 -2.24 23.62
N LEU A 341 13.80 -1.41 22.85
CA LEU A 341 12.93 -0.34 23.37
C LEU A 341 11.82 -0.88 24.27
N GLY A 342 11.29 -2.06 23.97
CA GLY A 342 10.32 -2.77 24.81
C GLY A 342 10.87 -3.08 26.19
N LYS A 343 12.11 -3.58 26.27
CA LYS A 343 12.78 -3.88 27.55
C LYS A 343 13.03 -2.61 28.34
N GLU A 344 13.54 -1.57 27.68
CA GLU A 344 13.72 -0.26 28.32
C GLU A 344 12.40 0.32 28.86
N SER A 345 11.28 0.09 28.17
CA SER A 345 9.95 0.56 28.61
C SER A 345 9.49 -0.13 29.89
N PHE A 346 9.76 -1.43 30.02
CA PHE A 346 9.51 -2.17 31.25
C PHE A 346 10.38 -1.63 32.40
N GLU A 347 11.68 -1.47 32.18
CA GLU A 347 12.62 -0.93 33.18
C GLU A 347 12.26 0.49 33.62
N GLU A 348 11.84 1.35 32.69
CA GLU A 348 11.38 2.71 32.97
C GLU A 348 10.09 2.71 33.78
N TYR A 349 9.13 1.86 33.41
CA TYR A 349 7.87 1.73 34.15
C TYR A 349 8.09 1.16 35.56
N ALA A 350 8.99 0.18 35.73
CA ALA A 350 9.40 -0.36 37.02
C ALA A 350 9.99 0.74 37.93
N ARG A 351 10.93 1.55 37.41
CA ARG A 351 11.51 2.69 38.14
C ARG A 351 10.45 3.70 38.55
N ARG A 352 9.48 3.98 37.66
CA ARG A 352 8.34 4.85 37.98
C ARG A 352 7.52 4.26 39.12
N MET A 353 7.16 2.98 39.06
CA MET A 353 6.39 2.31 40.12
C MET A 353 7.10 2.40 41.47
N GLU A 354 8.41 2.16 41.53
CA GLU A 354 9.18 2.32 42.76
C GLU A 354 9.18 3.75 43.29
N ALA A 355 9.37 4.74 42.41
CA ALA A 355 9.41 6.13 42.81
C ALA A 355 8.06 6.59 43.39
N GLN A 356 6.95 6.17 42.77
CA GLN A 356 5.61 6.49 43.25
C GLN A 356 5.27 5.74 44.54
N TRP A 357 5.65 4.47 44.67
CA TRP A 357 5.49 3.70 45.90
C TRP A 357 6.17 4.40 47.08
N LYS A 358 7.45 4.77 46.92
CA LYS A 358 8.23 5.49 47.93
C LYS A 358 7.63 6.84 48.30
N ALA A 359 6.99 7.53 47.34
CA ALA A 359 6.35 8.83 47.60
C ALA A 359 5.06 8.69 48.42
N VAL A 360 4.25 7.67 48.15
CA VAL A 360 3.01 7.38 48.88
C VAL A 360 3.31 6.86 50.29
N GLU A 361 4.20 5.88 50.43
CA GLU A 361 4.60 5.33 51.73
C GLU A 361 5.22 6.39 52.66
N LYS A 362 6.05 7.31 52.13
CA LYS A 362 6.58 8.44 52.90
C LYS A 362 5.49 9.40 53.39
N ALA A 363 4.34 9.48 52.71
CA ALA A 363 3.22 10.32 53.11
C ALA A 363 2.32 9.64 54.15
N GLU A 364 2.35 8.31 54.25
CA GLU A 364 1.47 7.52 55.14
C GLU A 364 2.12 7.07 56.46
N VAL A 365 3.45 7.15 56.61
CA VAL A 365 4.17 6.77 57.85
C VAL A 365 4.53 8.02 58.69
N PRO A 366 3.87 8.28 59.83
CA PRO A 366 4.39 9.18 60.85
C PRO A 366 5.70 8.61 61.42
N GLU A 367 6.70 9.46 61.67
CA GLU A 367 8.06 9.11 62.13
C GLU A 367 8.11 8.13 63.34
N GLU A 368 7.03 7.96 64.10
CA GLU A 368 6.99 7.14 65.32
C GLU A 368 6.74 5.63 65.12
N LYS A 369 6.41 5.15 63.91
CA LYS A 369 6.10 3.71 63.66
C LYS A 369 7.07 2.99 62.71
N ALA A 370 8.25 3.53 62.48
CA ALA A 370 9.27 2.90 61.61
C ALA A 370 9.95 1.66 62.23
N GLY A 371 9.62 1.29 63.48
CA GLY A 371 10.13 0.09 64.13
C GLY A 371 9.03 -0.96 64.25
N LEU A 372 9.26 -2.16 63.70
CA LEU A 372 8.50 -3.41 63.84
C LEU A 372 7.46 -3.68 62.74
N THR A 373 7.90 -4.25 61.61
CA THR A 373 7.42 -5.56 61.12
C THR A 373 8.52 -6.22 60.27
N SER A 374 8.64 -7.54 60.39
CA SER A 374 9.68 -8.37 59.77
C SER A 374 9.15 -9.14 58.57
N GLU A 375 10.03 -9.32 57.58
CA GLU A 375 9.96 -10.10 56.34
C GLU A 375 9.61 -9.29 55.07
N GLY A 376 10.67 -8.89 54.35
CA GLY A 376 10.64 -8.09 53.12
C GLY A 376 11.18 -6.68 53.35
N ASN A 377 11.93 -6.13 52.38
CA ASN A 377 12.34 -4.72 52.44
C ASN A 377 11.08 -3.84 52.34
N PRO A 378 10.63 -3.15 53.41
CA PRO A 378 9.34 -2.45 53.45
C PRO A 378 9.22 -1.32 52.41
N LEU A 379 10.35 -0.93 51.81
CA LEU A 379 10.47 0.18 50.87
C LEU A 379 10.48 -0.26 49.39
N ALA A 380 10.43 -1.56 49.11
CA ALA A 380 10.41 -2.08 47.74
C ALA A 380 8.97 -2.17 47.22
N CYS A 381 8.72 -1.65 46.02
CA CYS A 381 7.42 -1.78 45.38
C CYS A 381 7.15 -3.25 45.00
N PRO A 382 6.02 -3.86 45.43
CA PRO A 382 5.81 -5.31 45.32
C PRO A 382 6.02 -5.90 43.92
N SER A 383 5.60 -5.19 42.86
CA SER A 383 5.67 -5.72 41.49
C SER A 383 6.84 -5.18 40.67
N ALA A 384 7.60 -4.19 41.17
CA ALA A 384 8.58 -3.49 40.35
C ALA A 384 9.72 -4.40 39.85
N ALA A 385 10.17 -5.36 40.67
CA ALA A 385 11.19 -6.32 40.25
C ALA A 385 10.70 -7.22 39.10
N ALA A 386 9.48 -7.77 39.23
CA ALA A 386 8.88 -8.59 38.18
C ALA A 386 8.64 -7.81 36.87
N VAL A 387 8.36 -6.50 36.97
CA VAL A 387 8.27 -5.62 35.78
C VAL A 387 9.64 -5.39 35.16
N ALA A 388 10.68 -5.16 35.96
CA ALA A 388 12.03 -4.92 35.44
C ALA A 388 12.63 -6.15 34.74
N GLU A 389 12.25 -7.35 35.17
CA GLU A 389 12.66 -8.63 34.58
C GLU A 389 11.70 -9.14 33.48
N ALA A 390 10.67 -8.38 33.14
CA ALA A 390 9.68 -8.78 32.15
C ALA A 390 10.29 -9.00 30.77
N GLU A 391 9.86 -10.06 30.09
CA GLU A 391 10.36 -10.40 28.76
C GLU A 391 9.66 -9.59 27.66
N VAL A 392 10.38 -9.41 26.56
CA VAL A 392 9.82 -8.97 25.29
C VAL A 392 10.06 -10.09 24.29
N LEU A 393 8.99 -10.63 23.73
CA LEU A 393 9.05 -11.68 22.71
C LEU A 393 8.52 -11.15 21.39
N THR A 394 9.06 -11.68 20.31
CA THR A 394 8.44 -11.54 18.99
C THR A 394 7.37 -12.62 18.78
N VAL A 395 6.49 -12.43 17.79
CA VAL A 395 5.49 -13.42 17.40
C VAL A 395 6.15 -14.76 17.07
N SER A 396 7.24 -14.76 16.30
CA SER A 396 7.96 -15.99 15.95
C SER A 396 8.49 -16.74 17.18
N GLU A 397 9.01 -16.02 18.18
CA GLU A 397 9.51 -16.59 19.43
C GLU A 397 8.38 -17.19 20.26
N LEU A 398 7.24 -16.51 20.35
CA LEU A 398 6.07 -17.02 21.08
C LEU A 398 5.43 -18.23 20.39
N LEU A 399 5.39 -18.24 19.05
CA LEU A 399 4.97 -19.41 18.26
C LEU A 399 5.91 -20.59 18.51
N ALA A 400 7.22 -20.37 18.50
CA ALA A 400 8.22 -21.40 18.76
C ALA A 400 8.10 -21.97 20.18
N TYR A 401 7.89 -21.10 21.17
CA TYR A 401 7.62 -21.49 22.56
C TYR A 401 6.38 -22.39 22.65
N CYS A 402 5.24 -21.98 22.10
CA CYS A 402 4.01 -22.77 22.18
C CYS A 402 4.13 -24.11 21.44
N ARG A 403 4.78 -24.15 20.26
CA ARG A 403 5.05 -25.40 19.52
C ARG A 403 5.88 -26.37 20.34
N LYS A 404 6.92 -25.87 21.02
CA LYS A 404 7.80 -26.68 21.86
C LYS A 404 7.05 -27.28 23.05
N GLU A 405 6.22 -26.49 23.73
CA GLU A 405 5.54 -26.92 24.95
C GLU A 405 4.31 -27.82 24.70
N GLN A 406 3.63 -27.67 23.56
CA GLN A 406 2.31 -28.28 23.33
C GLN A 406 2.22 -29.17 22.08
N GLY A 407 3.23 -29.15 21.20
CA GLY A 407 3.32 -30.03 20.03
C GLY A 407 2.13 -29.97 19.07
N GLU A 408 1.57 -31.14 18.74
CA GLU A 408 0.48 -31.27 17.77
C GLU A 408 -0.81 -30.58 18.19
N ALA A 409 -1.11 -30.53 19.50
CA ALA A 409 -2.29 -29.85 20.01
C ALA A 409 -2.28 -28.35 19.68
N PHE A 410 -1.11 -27.72 19.79
CA PHE A 410 -0.94 -26.32 19.40
C PHE A 410 -1.03 -26.14 17.87
N THR A 411 -0.52 -27.09 17.09
CA THR A 411 -0.63 -27.03 15.62
C THR A 411 -2.10 -27.06 15.18
N ALA A 412 -2.92 -27.92 15.79
CA ALA A 412 -4.35 -27.98 15.51
C ALA A 412 -5.07 -26.68 15.92
N TRP A 413 -4.75 -26.14 17.09
CA TRP A 413 -5.29 -24.84 17.55
C TRP A 413 -4.91 -23.70 16.60
N LEU A 414 -3.64 -23.64 16.16
CA LEU A 414 -3.12 -22.59 15.29
C LEU A 414 -3.86 -22.55 13.95
N LEU A 415 -4.12 -23.73 13.36
CA LEU A 415 -4.88 -23.84 12.12
C LEU A 415 -6.33 -23.34 12.27
N GLU A 416 -6.96 -23.59 13.42
CA GLU A 416 -8.32 -23.12 13.68
C GLU A 416 -8.38 -21.62 13.97
N ALA A 417 -7.39 -21.09 14.70
CA ALA A 417 -7.23 -19.66 14.92
C ALA A 417 -7.08 -18.91 13.59
N TYR A 418 -6.28 -19.44 12.64
CA TYR A 418 -6.15 -18.87 11.30
C TYR A 418 -7.46 -18.84 10.52
N LYS A 419 -8.19 -19.95 10.50
CA LYS A 419 -9.49 -20.02 9.83
C LYS A 419 -10.48 -19.02 10.41
N THR A 420 -10.51 -18.90 11.73
CA THR A 420 -11.41 -17.98 12.43
C THR A 420 -11.09 -16.53 12.06
N GLN A 421 -9.82 -16.12 12.15
CA GLN A 421 -9.43 -14.75 11.79
C GLN A 421 -9.66 -14.44 10.31
N LYS A 422 -9.33 -15.38 9.41
CA LYS A 422 -9.62 -15.21 7.98
C LYS A 422 -11.12 -15.03 7.73
N ALA A 423 -11.97 -15.83 8.37
CA ALA A 423 -13.42 -15.71 8.20
C ALA A 423 -13.98 -14.35 8.66
N HIS A 424 -13.43 -13.76 9.73
CA HIS A 424 -13.81 -12.40 10.16
C HIS A 424 -13.34 -11.33 9.17
N LEU A 425 -12.13 -11.47 8.62
CA LEU A 425 -11.60 -10.57 7.59
C LEU A 425 -12.43 -10.64 6.30
N ASP A 426 -12.72 -11.86 5.81
CA ASP A 426 -13.47 -12.10 4.59
C ASP A 426 -14.90 -11.50 4.67
N LYS A 427 -15.49 -11.44 5.87
CA LYS A 427 -16.82 -10.85 6.12
C LYS A 427 -16.77 -9.33 6.39
N GLY A 428 -15.59 -8.73 6.47
CA GLY A 428 -15.44 -7.32 6.86
C GLY A 428 -15.83 -7.03 8.32
N GLU A 429 -15.87 -8.05 9.18
CA GLU A 429 -16.18 -7.89 10.62
C GLU A 429 -14.98 -7.32 11.40
N THR A 430 -13.77 -7.40 10.83
CA THR A 430 -12.52 -6.88 11.39
C THR A 430 -11.61 -6.38 10.26
N ASN A 431 -10.44 -5.86 10.63
CA ASN A 431 -9.38 -5.45 9.70
C ASN A 431 -8.03 -6.08 10.12
N PHE A 432 -7.04 -6.07 9.22
CA PHE A 432 -5.76 -6.73 9.48
C PHE A 432 -5.04 -6.27 10.76
N PRO A 433 -4.98 -4.96 11.10
CA PRO A 433 -4.39 -4.54 12.37
C PRO A 433 -5.12 -5.06 13.60
N SER A 434 -6.45 -5.03 13.60
CA SER A 434 -7.26 -5.51 14.72
C SER A 434 -7.17 -7.03 14.87
N ALA A 435 -7.31 -7.76 13.77
CA ALA A 435 -7.15 -9.22 13.72
C ALA A 435 -5.75 -9.66 14.16
N THR A 436 -4.71 -8.87 13.85
CA THR A 436 -3.34 -9.12 14.31
C THR A 436 -3.24 -9.01 15.83
N LEU A 437 -3.79 -7.96 16.44
CA LEU A 437 -3.81 -7.81 17.91
C LEU A 437 -4.64 -8.90 18.58
N ASP A 438 -5.80 -9.25 18.00
CA ASP A 438 -6.66 -10.31 18.51
C ASP A 438 -5.95 -11.67 18.44
N PHE A 439 -5.24 -11.96 17.35
CA PHE A 439 -4.45 -13.17 17.21
C PHE A 439 -3.29 -13.21 18.20
N MET A 440 -2.55 -12.11 18.36
CA MET A 440 -1.46 -12.02 19.35
C MET A 440 -1.99 -12.28 20.77
N GLU A 441 -3.18 -11.79 21.08
CA GLU A 441 -3.83 -12.00 22.36
C GLU A 441 -4.22 -13.47 22.59
N GLN A 442 -4.81 -14.09 21.57
CA GLN A 442 -5.14 -15.53 21.57
C GLN A 442 -3.89 -16.40 21.70
N LEU A 443 -2.82 -16.05 21.00
CA LEU A 443 -1.53 -16.74 21.08
C LEU A 443 -0.91 -16.61 22.48
N LEU A 444 -0.98 -15.42 23.09
CA LEU A 444 -0.50 -15.22 24.46
C LEU A 444 -1.34 -16.01 25.47
N ASN A 445 -2.66 -16.05 25.33
CA ASN A 445 -3.51 -16.94 26.13
C ASN A 445 -3.07 -18.41 25.99
N GLN A 446 -2.84 -18.86 24.76
CA GLN A 446 -2.45 -20.23 24.48
C GLN A 446 -1.09 -20.58 25.09
N SER A 447 -0.18 -19.62 25.22
CA SER A 447 1.14 -19.83 25.83
C SER A 447 1.10 -20.13 27.34
N GLY A 448 0.03 -19.72 28.04
CA GLY A 448 -0.08 -19.84 29.50
C GLY A 448 0.80 -18.86 30.30
N ILE A 449 1.50 -17.93 29.64
CA ILE A 449 2.31 -16.92 30.32
C ILE A 449 1.40 -15.95 31.08
N SER A 450 1.56 -15.87 32.40
CA SER A 450 0.73 -15.04 33.29
C SER A 450 1.44 -13.79 33.83
N GLY A 451 2.76 -13.69 33.64
CA GLY A 451 3.56 -12.55 34.08
C GLY A 451 3.46 -11.34 33.14
N PRO A 452 4.10 -10.21 33.52
CA PRO A 452 4.24 -9.08 32.62
C PRO A 452 5.10 -9.45 31.40
N ILE A 453 4.63 -9.10 30.21
CA ILE A 453 5.29 -9.43 28.94
C ILE A 453 4.84 -8.50 27.82
N MET A 454 5.71 -8.24 26.85
CA MET A 454 5.37 -7.55 25.61
C MET A 454 5.59 -8.47 24.41
N ILE A 455 4.62 -8.54 23.51
CA ILE A 455 4.69 -9.28 22.25
C ILE A 455 4.76 -8.27 21.10
N LEU A 456 5.72 -8.48 20.20
CA LEU A 456 5.95 -7.67 19.00
C LEU A 456 5.73 -8.49 17.73
N GLY A 457 5.07 -7.91 16.74
CA GLY A 457 4.92 -8.48 15.40
C GLY A 457 4.64 -7.41 14.37
N PHE A 458 4.25 -7.83 13.16
CA PHE A 458 3.76 -6.92 12.13
C PHE A 458 2.30 -7.21 11.80
N ALA A 459 1.54 -6.15 11.60
CA ALA A 459 0.25 -6.19 10.94
C ALA A 459 0.42 -5.89 9.44
N PRO A 460 -0.35 -6.54 8.56
CA PRO A 460 -0.48 -6.11 7.17
C PRO A 460 -1.09 -4.70 7.05
N PRO A 461 -0.76 -3.95 5.98
CA PRO A 461 0.04 -4.39 4.83
C PRO A 461 1.55 -4.15 4.99
N PHE A 462 2.32 -4.85 4.17
CA PHE A 462 3.74 -4.61 3.95
C PHE A 462 4.02 -4.27 2.49
N TYR A 463 4.74 -3.15 2.32
CA TYR A 463 5.25 -2.70 1.02
C TYR A 463 6.77 -2.72 1.10
N PRO A 464 7.46 -3.52 0.27
CA PRO A 464 8.92 -3.48 0.20
C PRO A 464 9.39 -2.14 -0.38
N ALA A 465 10.44 -1.55 0.19
CA ALA A 465 11.07 -0.40 -0.44
C ALA A 465 11.71 -0.84 -1.77
N VAL A 466 11.58 0.00 -2.80
CA VAL A 466 12.18 -0.28 -4.12
C VAL A 466 12.87 0.94 -4.68
N ASP A 467 14.07 0.75 -5.20
CA ASP A 467 14.79 1.71 -6.06
C ASP A 467 15.26 0.98 -7.33
N SER A 468 14.87 1.51 -8.48
CA SER A 468 15.34 1.01 -9.78
C SER A 468 16.81 1.34 -10.07
N GLY A 469 17.49 2.12 -9.23
CA GLY A 469 18.93 2.32 -9.22
C GLY A 469 19.49 2.84 -10.55
N LYS A 470 20.46 2.12 -11.13
CA LYS A 470 21.11 2.53 -12.39
C LYS A 470 20.14 2.44 -13.56
N GLU A 471 19.32 1.39 -13.60
CA GLU A 471 18.31 1.14 -14.60
C GLU A 471 17.22 2.23 -14.54
N GLY A 472 16.80 2.62 -13.34
CA GLY A 472 15.89 3.77 -13.11
C GLY A 472 16.43 5.07 -13.69
N LYS A 473 17.73 5.37 -13.47
CA LYS A 473 18.39 6.55 -14.06
C LYS A 473 18.43 6.51 -15.59
N ILE A 474 18.61 5.32 -16.18
CA ILE A 474 18.54 5.13 -17.63
C ILE A 474 17.12 5.38 -18.13
N LEU A 475 16.11 4.80 -17.50
CA LEU A 475 14.72 5.02 -17.88
C LEU A 475 14.35 6.50 -17.77
N PHE A 476 14.70 7.17 -16.66
CA PHE A 476 14.42 8.61 -16.48
C PHE A 476 15.04 9.45 -17.60
N LYS A 477 16.27 9.12 -18.03
CA LYS A 477 16.92 9.82 -19.14
C LYS A 477 16.13 9.69 -20.44
N GLU A 478 15.54 8.52 -20.71
CA GLU A 478 14.72 8.31 -21.91
C GLU A 478 13.34 8.95 -21.78
N MET A 479 12.72 8.88 -20.61
CA MET A 479 11.46 9.59 -20.31
C MET A 479 11.64 11.11 -20.45
N LYS A 480 12.78 11.65 -20.00
CA LYS A 480 13.11 13.07 -20.14
C LYS A 480 13.22 13.48 -21.61
N LYS A 481 13.91 12.70 -22.46
CA LYS A 481 13.97 12.96 -23.91
C LYS A 481 12.58 12.91 -24.55
N ALA A 482 11.74 11.95 -24.14
CA ALA A 482 10.37 11.85 -24.60
C ALA A 482 9.53 13.08 -24.22
N ALA A 483 9.70 13.56 -22.99
CA ALA A 483 9.01 14.73 -22.46
C ALA A 483 9.43 16.04 -23.11
N GLU A 484 10.73 16.20 -23.43
CA GLU A 484 11.26 17.38 -24.11
C GLU A 484 10.64 17.60 -25.49
N LYS A 485 10.31 16.53 -26.23
CA LYS A 485 9.59 16.62 -27.52
C LYS A 485 8.20 17.27 -27.39
N GLU A 486 7.57 17.11 -26.23
CA GLU A 486 6.23 17.62 -25.93
C GLU A 486 6.23 18.92 -25.13
N ASN A 487 7.41 19.53 -24.95
CA ASN A 487 7.64 20.70 -24.10
C ASN A 487 7.22 20.46 -22.64
N VAL A 488 7.43 19.25 -22.13
CA VAL A 488 7.17 18.89 -20.73
C VAL A 488 8.52 18.80 -20.00
N SER A 489 8.68 19.62 -18.95
CA SER A 489 9.84 19.54 -18.07
C SER A 489 9.61 18.48 -16.99
N LEU A 490 10.62 17.66 -16.70
CA LEU A 490 10.55 16.61 -15.67
C LEU A 490 11.54 16.86 -14.54
N LYS A 491 11.11 16.53 -13.32
CA LYS A 491 11.92 16.54 -12.11
C LYS A 491 11.91 15.14 -11.49
N CYS A 492 13.08 14.50 -11.47
CA CYS A 492 13.24 13.17 -10.89
C CYS A 492 13.46 13.26 -9.37
N HIS A 493 12.82 12.32 -8.69
CA HIS A 493 12.95 11.97 -7.28
C HIS A 493 13.27 10.46 -7.21
N GLU A 494 14.02 10.04 -6.19
CA GLU A 494 14.42 8.63 -6.07
C GLU A 494 13.24 7.79 -5.54
N TYR A 495 12.58 8.25 -4.48
CA TYR A 495 11.47 7.55 -3.84
C TYR A 495 10.15 8.33 -3.87
N PHE A 496 9.06 7.68 -4.30
CA PHE A 496 7.71 8.13 -4.02
C PHE A 496 7.35 7.81 -2.57
N CYS A 497 6.94 8.82 -1.79
CA CYS A 497 6.64 8.66 -0.36
C CYS A 497 5.14 8.43 -0.07
N GLY A 498 4.27 8.47 -1.10
CA GLY A 498 3.04 7.68 -1.07
C GLY A 498 3.43 6.24 -1.34
N ILE A 499 2.84 5.27 -0.67
CA ILE A 499 3.04 3.85 -1.05
C ILE A 499 2.61 3.64 -2.51
N SER A 500 3.15 2.63 -3.19
CA SER A 500 2.69 2.26 -4.52
C SER A 500 2.99 0.81 -4.87
N ASP A 501 2.29 0.31 -5.88
CA ASP A 501 2.43 -1.05 -6.42
C ASP A 501 3.83 -1.37 -6.98
N LEU A 502 4.65 -0.36 -7.27
CA LEU A 502 6.05 -0.57 -7.66
C LEU A 502 6.83 -1.37 -6.62
N SER A 503 6.45 -1.27 -5.35
CA SER A 503 7.04 -1.98 -4.21
C SER A 503 7.16 -3.48 -4.43
N TYR A 504 6.28 -4.07 -5.25
CA TYR A 504 6.26 -5.51 -5.51
C TYR A 504 7.05 -5.96 -6.76
N CYS A 505 7.64 -5.02 -7.52
CA CYS A 505 8.35 -5.30 -8.78
C CYS A 505 9.88 -5.19 -8.69
N GLY A 506 10.42 -4.94 -7.51
CA GLY A 506 11.85 -4.65 -7.30
C GLY A 506 12.80 -5.85 -7.27
N GLY A 507 12.27 -7.07 -7.28
CA GLY A 507 13.03 -8.29 -6.99
C GLY A 507 13.39 -8.38 -5.51
N MET A 508 12.39 -8.64 -4.67
CA MET A 508 12.53 -8.62 -3.22
C MET A 508 13.51 -9.69 -2.70
N ASP A 509 14.31 -9.32 -1.70
CA ASP A 509 15.16 -10.27 -1.00
C ASP A 509 14.33 -11.34 -0.26
N LYS A 510 14.72 -12.61 -0.43
CA LYS A 510 13.94 -13.74 0.09
C LYS A 510 14.03 -13.83 1.60
N GLU A 511 15.21 -13.61 2.15
CA GLU A 511 15.50 -13.65 3.57
C GLU A 511 14.77 -12.51 4.28
N GLU A 512 14.73 -11.31 3.70
CA GLU A 512 13.98 -10.16 4.21
C GLU A 512 12.47 -10.43 4.24
N LEU A 513 11.90 -10.95 3.16
CA LEU A 513 10.46 -11.28 3.11
C LEU A 513 10.11 -12.41 4.08
N ALA A 514 10.98 -13.42 4.19
CA ALA A 514 10.81 -14.51 5.16
C ALA A 514 10.90 -14.01 6.61
N ALA A 515 11.77 -13.03 6.89
CA ALA A 515 11.87 -12.40 8.21
C ALA A 515 10.58 -11.63 8.55
N TYR A 516 10.04 -10.83 7.61
CA TYR A 516 8.75 -10.17 7.80
C TYR A 516 7.62 -11.18 8.03
N ALA A 517 7.56 -12.21 7.18
CA ALA A 517 6.57 -13.29 7.27
C ALA A 517 6.58 -13.99 8.63
N ALA A 518 7.77 -14.28 9.18
CA ALA A 518 7.91 -14.94 10.48
C ALA A 518 7.31 -14.14 11.65
N GLN A 519 7.27 -12.81 11.54
CA GLN A 519 6.74 -11.92 12.58
C GLN A 519 5.30 -11.47 12.31
N THR A 520 4.69 -11.94 11.22
CA THR A 520 3.34 -11.55 10.80
C THR A 520 2.38 -12.69 11.15
N PRO A 521 1.55 -12.57 12.19
CA PRO A 521 0.76 -13.71 12.67
C PRO A 521 -0.15 -14.28 11.61
N LEU A 522 -0.79 -13.43 10.79
CA LEU A 522 -1.75 -13.80 9.75
C LEU A 522 -1.11 -14.27 8.44
N TRP A 523 0.22 -14.43 8.40
CA TRP A 523 0.94 -14.84 7.20
C TRP A 523 0.56 -16.26 6.75
N GLY A 524 0.41 -16.44 5.43
CA GLY A 524 0.10 -17.74 4.81
C GLY A 524 -1.34 -18.23 5.01
N SER A 525 -2.20 -17.42 5.64
CA SER A 525 -3.63 -17.71 5.79
C SER A 525 -4.49 -16.59 5.18
N ALA A 526 -4.49 -15.40 5.78
CA ALA A 526 -5.26 -14.26 5.29
C ALA A 526 -4.41 -13.25 4.50
N TYR A 527 -3.09 -13.24 4.72
CA TYR A 527 -2.15 -12.36 4.03
C TYR A 527 -0.91 -13.15 3.61
N ALA A 528 -0.44 -12.99 2.38
CA ALA A 528 0.75 -13.68 1.89
C ALA A 528 1.33 -12.98 0.66
N MET A 529 2.60 -13.24 0.41
CA MET A 529 3.25 -13.00 -0.88
C MET A 529 4.03 -14.26 -1.27
N ASP A 530 4.06 -14.58 -2.56
CA ASP A 530 4.88 -15.66 -3.06
C ASP A 530 6.36 -15.22 -3.07
N ILE A 531 7.13 -15.75 -2.11
CA ILE A 531 8.54 -15.38 -1.89
C ILE A 531 9.40 -15.63 -3.14
N GLU A 532 9.15 -16.73 -3.86
CA GLU A 532 9.91 -17.07 -5.05
C GLU A 532 9.55 -16.16 -6.22
N ALA A 533 8.26 -15.89 -6.41
CA ALA A 533 7.79 -15.00 -7.46
C ALA A 533 8.24 -13.55 -7.23
N MET A 534 8.20 -13.06 -5.99
CA MET A 534 8.66 -11.72 -5.59
C MET A 534 10.15 -11.52 -5.84
N ALA A 535 10.98 -12.52 -5.54
CA ALA A 535 12.41 -12.45 -5.80
C ALA A 535 12.74 -12.52 -7.30
N LYS A 536 11.96 -13.29 -8.06
CA LYS A 536 12.14 -13.48 -9.51
C LYS A 536 11.71 -12.25 -10.32
N LEU A 537 10.63 -11.58 -9.91
CA LEU A 537 10.09 -10.44 -10.63
C LEU A 537 10.88 -9.17 -10.32
N LYS A 538 11.84 -8.87 -11.19
CA LYS A 538 12.63 -7.64 -11.11
C LYS A 538 12.48 -6.83 -12.40
N ILE A 539 11.82 -5.68 -12.31
CA ILE A 539 11.55 -4.81 -13.45
C ILE A 539 11.96 -3.39 -13.09
N PRO A 540 12.84 -2.74 -13.88
CA PRO A 540 13.08 -1.31 -13.76
C PRO A 540 11.78 -0.52 -13.95
N SER A 541 11.47 0.37 -13.02
CA SER A 541 10.16 1.01 -12.94
C SER A 541 10.23 2.51 -12.65
N MET A 542 9.12 3.19 -12.95
CA MET A 542 8.90 4.60 -12.61
C MET A 542 7.42 4.94 -12.49
N LEU A 543 7.11 5.94 -11.66
CA LEU A 543 5.78 6.54 -11.57
C LEU A 543 5.69 7.73 -12.54
N PHE A 544 4.77 7.66 -13.50
CA PHE A 544 4.46 8.74 -14.42
C PHE A 544 3.03 8.65 -14.95
N GLY A 545 2.15 9.50 -14.41
CA GLY A 545 0.78 9.69 -14.88
C GLY A 545 0.38 11.16 -14.99
N PRO A 546 -0.89 11.47 -15.29
CA PRO A 546 -1.39 12.84 -15.48
C PRO A 546 -1.13 13.76 -14.28
N TRP A 547 -1.17 15.08 -14.50
CA TRP A 547 -1.05 16.04 -13.40
C TRP A 547 -2.34 16.07 -12.57
N GLY A 548 -2.24 15.62 -11.32
CA GLY A 548 -3.33 15.61 -10.34
C GLY A 548 -3.09 16.57 -9.18
N LYS A 549 -4.17 16.87 -8.45
CA LYS A 549 -4.14 17.59 -7.17
C LYS A 549 -5.17 17.04 -6.21
N ASP A 550 -4.90 17.20 -4.91
CA ASP A 550 -5.84 16.94 -3.82
C ASP A 550 -6.42 15.51 -3.84
N ILE A 551 -5.57 14.52 -4.19
CA ILE A 551 -5.87 13.09 -4.12
C ILE A 551 -6.39 12.71 -2.72
N HIS A 552 -7.28 11.73 -2.65
CA HIS A 552 -7.95 11.27 -1.42
C HIS A 552 -8.82 12.31 -0.71
N THR A 553 -9.09 13.47 -1.34
CA THR A 553 -9.99 14.49 -0.79
C THR A 553 -11.19 14.72 -1.70
N ARG A 554 -12.20 15.44 -1.19
CA ARG A 554 -13.37 15.85 -2.00
C ARG A 554 -13.05 16.79 -3.16
N TRP A 555 -11.84 17.36 -3.19
CA TRP A 555 -11.39 18.31 -4.21
C TRP A 555 -10.47 17.68 -5.24
N GLU A 556 -10.34 16.36 -5.23
CA GLU A 556 -9.55 15.61 -6.19
C GLU A 556 -9.88 16.01 -7.63
N ARG A 557 -8.82 16.30 -8.39
CA ARG A 557 -8.94 16.74 -9.77
C ARG A 557 -7.70 16.45 -10.59
N VAL A 558 -7.91 16.20 -11.88
CA VAL A 558 -6.87 16.01 -12.89
C VAL A 558 -6.91 17.12 -13.94
N ASN A 559 -5.74 17.60 -14.36
CA ASN A 559 -5.62 18.62 -15.39
C ASN A 559 -5.92 18.04 -16.77
N LYS A 560 -6.88 18.61 -17.51
CA LYS A 560 -7.37 18.09 -18.79
C LYS A 560 -6.29 18.09 -19.88
N ALA A 561 -5.48 19.13 -19.98
CA ALA A 561 -4.39 19.19 -20.97
C ALA A 561 -3.30 18.15 -20.65
N SER A 562 -2.99 17.96 -19.37
CA SER A 562 -2.05 16.91 -18.92
C SER A 562 -2.57 15.50 -19.22
N LEU A 563 -3.86 15.25 -18.97
CA LEU A 563 -4.51 13.96 -19.20
C LEU A 563 -4.67 13.62 -20.69
N TYR A 564 -5.18 14.56 -21.49
CA TYR A 564 -5.60 14.27 -22.87
C TYR A 564 -4.52 14.46 -23.92
N GLU A 565 -3.52 15.29 -23.64
CA GLU A 565 -2.55 15.72 -24.64
C GLU A 565 -1.13 15.37 -24.21
N LYS A 566 -0.68 15.88 -23.05
CA LYS A 566 0.73 15.78 -22.66
C LYS A 566 1.15 14.37 -22.24
N THR A 567 0.46 13.76 -21.28
CA THR A 567 0.85 12.44 -20.78
C THR A 567 0.81 11.35 -21.86
N PRO A 568 -0.25 11.23 -22.69
CA PRO A 568 -0.28 10.26 -23.77
C PRO A 568 0.83 10.47 -24.80
N ALA A 569 1.12 11.72 -25.18
CA ALA A 569 2.16 12.02 -26.17
C ALA A 569 3.57 11.70 -25.63
N VAL A 570 3.85 12.01 -24.37
CA VAL A 570 5.12 11.65 -23.72
C VAL A 570 5.29 10.14 -23.63
N LEU A 571 4.25 9.41 -23.19
CA LEU A 571 4.29 7.95 -23.11
C LEU A 571 4.49 7.31 -24.49
N LYS A 572 3.77 7.78 -25.52
CA LYS A 572 3.96 7.32 -26.91
C LYS A 572 5.41 7.50 -27.36
N ASN A 573 5.97 8.69 -27.18
CA ASN A 573 7.37 8.97 -27.53
C ASN A 573 8.34 8.07 -26.75
N PHE A 574 8.09 7.83 -25.45
CA PHE A 574 8.92 6.97 -24.62
C PHE A 574 8.88 5.52 -25.09
N ILE A 575 7.69 4.99 -25.33
CA ILE A 575 7.46 3.61 -25.81
C ILE A 575 8.21 3.38 -27.13
N GLU A 576 8.03 4.26 -28.10
CA GLU A 576 8.69 4.17 -29.42
C GLU A 576 10.22 4.21 -29.28
N GLN A 577 10.76 5.15 -28.50
CA GLN A 577 12.20 5.27 -28.25
C GLN A 577 12.81 4.03 -27.58
N MET A 578 12.05 3.36 -26.71
CA MET A 578 12.51 2.19 -25.98
C MET A 578 12.50 0.92 -26.84
N PHE A 579 11.63 0.83 -27.85
CA PHE A 579 11.60 -0.29 -28.79
C PHE A 579 12.61 -0.17 -29.94
N ASP A 580 13.03 1.05 -30.29
CA ASP A 580 14.06 1.28 -31.33
C ASP A 580 15.50 1.00 -30.85
N LYS A 581 15.70 0.90 -29.54
CA LYS A 581 16.95 0.45 -28.92
C LYS A 581 16.96 -1.05 -28.78
#